data_AF-A0A7S2YVP7-F1
#
_entry.id   AF-A0A7S2YVP7-F1
#
_cell.length_a   1.000
_cell.length_b   1.000
_cell.length_c   1.000
_cell.angle_alpha   90.00
_cell.angle_beta   90.00
_cell.angle_gamma   90.00
#
_symmetry.space_group_name_H-M   'P 1'
#
loop_
_entity.id
_entity.type
_entity.pdbx_description
1 polymer ?
#
loop_
_entity_poly.entity_id
_entity_poly.type
_entity_poly.pdbx_seq_one_letter_code
_entity_poly.pdbx_strand_id
1 'polypeptide(L)'
;MGPLAPLALWHPRNLCHMVEWFLYLVWSHCLALLHRATHKHQGPRERQRTDNKEEGRAGRPSSGARVTGIVTGAASGIGYAMAKQLAGHSRRRYHVVLLVRTEASARDTLRRLKAEAGGGISAEAFAVDLSDPGSVAAFTAAFMAAQATRPPLRLLVNNAGIYASRVSYTAAPFGLEQTFASNLFGHWLLEEELSRLLMGEEGPGRAGGA
;
A
#
# COMPACT_ATOMS: atom_id res chain seq x y z
N MET A 1 25.03 -19.87 -23.68
CA MET A 1 24.43 -18.86 -22.79
C MET A 1 25.55 -17.96 -22.32
N GLY A 2 25.67 -16.74 -22.85
CA GLY A 2 26.71 -15.79 -22.44
C GLY A 2 26.32 -15.05 -21.15
N PRO A 3 27.27 -14.60 -20.33
CA PRO A 3 26.99 -13.88 -19.10
C PRO A 3 26.37 -12.50 -19.41
N LEU A 4 25.24 -12.18 -18.79
CA LEU A 4 24.65 -10.84 -18.82
C LEU A 4 25.62 -9.85 -18.14
N ALA A 5 26.15 -8.92 -18.92
CA ALA A 5 27.13 -7.94 -18.43
C ALA A 5 26.50 -7.00 -17.37
N PRO A 6 27.16 -6.76 -16.22
CA PRO A 6 26.68 -5.89 -15.14
C PRO A 6 26.60 -4.39 -15.50
N LEU A 7 26.92 -4.02 -16.74
CA LEU A 7 26.98 -2.63 -17.22
C LEU A 7 25.64 -2.06 -17.69
N ALA A 8 24.60 -2.88 -17.82
CA ALA A 8 23.30 -2.41 -18.30
C ALA A 8 22.60 -1.46 -17.30
N LEU A 9 22.82 -1.63 -15.99
CA LEU A 9 22.15 -0.82 -14.96
C LEU A 9 22.65 0.65 -14.96
N TRP A 10 23.94 0.85 -15.17
CA TRP A 10 24.61 2.16 -15.09
C TRP A 10 24.64 2.92 -16.42
N HIS A 11 23.89 2.45 -17.41
CA HIS A 11 23.78 3.15 -18.68
C HIS A 11 23.15 4.55 -18.46
N PRO A 12 23.67 5.62 -19.08
CA PRO A 12 23.19 7.00 -18.84
C PRO A 12 21.68 7.18 -19.02
N ARG A 13 21.06 6.45 -19.96
CA ARG A 13 19.60 6.45 -20.13
C ARG A 13 18.85 5.87 -18.92
N ASN A 14 19.36 4.80 -18.32
CA ASN A 14 18.75 4.16 -17.15
C ASN A 14 18.92 5.01 -15.89
N LEU A 15 20.05 5.71 -15.76
CA LEU A 15 20.28 6.71 -14.72
C LEU A 15 19.33 7.91 -14.88
N CYS A 16 19.10 8.37 -16.10
CA CYS A 16 18.15 9.45 -16.37
C CYS A 16 16.73 9.07 -15.95
N HIS A 17 16.29 7.85 -16.29
CA HIS A 17 15.02 7.33 -15.80
C HIS A 17 15.02 7.17 -14.28
N MET A 18 16.08 6.65 -13.65
CA MET A 18 16.15 6.53 -12.19
C MET A 18 16.01 7.89 -11.48
N VAL A 19 16.61 8.95 -12.04
CA VAL A 19 16.45 10.32 -11.54
C VAL A 19 15.02 10.81 -11.75
N GLU A 20 14.43 10.58 -12.92
CA GLU A 20 13.02 10.85 -13.21
C GLU A 20 12.08 10.15 -12.21
N TRP A 21 12.34 8.86 -11.91
CA TRP A 21 11.65 8.08 -10.87
C TRP A 21 11.77 8.70 -9.49
N PHE A 22 12.97 9.13 -9.11
CA PHE A 22 13.21 9.77 -7.82
C PHE A 22 12.48 11.11 -7.72
N LEU A 23 12.45 11.88 -8.82
CA LEU A 23 11.68 13.11 -8.92
C LEU A 23 10.17 12.84 -8.83
N TYR A 24 9.64 11.78 -9.44
CA TYR A 24 8.24 11.37 -9.28
C TYR A 24 7.90 10.96 -7.85
N LEU A 25 8.77 10.20 -7.17
CA LEU A 25 8.59 9.84 -5.76
C LEU A 25 8.58 11.07 -4.85
N VAL A 26 9.52 11.99 -5.05
CA VAL A 26 9.59 13.26 -4.33
C VAL A 26 8.36 14.12 -4.65
N TRP A 27 7.94 14.18 -5.91
CA TRP A 27 6.75 14.90 -6.35
C TRP A 27 5.47 14.37 -5.70
N SER A 28 5.25 13.05 -5.71
CA SER A 28 4.09 12.43 -5.05
C SER A 28 4.11 12.65 -3.54
N HIS A 29 5.29 12.64 -2.90
CA HIS A 29 5.40 12.99 -1.49
C HIS A 29 5.08 14.47 -1.24
N CYS A 30 5.59 15.38 -2.07
CA CYS A 30 5.26 16.81 -2.02
C CYS A 30 3.77 17.07 -2.23
N LEU A 31 3.13 16.38 -3.18
CA LEU A 31 1.70 16.50 -3.45
C LEU A 31 0.87 15.99 -2.26
N ALA A 32 1.27 14.86 -1.65
CA ALA A 32 0.64 14.34 -0.45
C ALA A 32 0.80 15.30 0.75
N LEU A 33 1.96 15.95 0.88
CA LEU A 33 2.19 16.98 1.90
C LEU A 33 1.36 18.23 1.65
N LEU A 34 1.28 18.70 0.40
CA LEU A 34 0.44 19.83 -0.01
C LEU A 34 -1.03 19.54 0.25
N HIS A 35 -1.53 18.37 -0.13
CA HIS A 35 -2.89 17.94 0.17
C HIS A 35 -3.16 17.93 1.69
N ARG A 36 -2.23 17.41 2.49
CA ARG A 36 -2.34 17.46 3.97
C ARG A 36 -2.27 18.88 4.53
N ALA A 37 -1.55 19.78 3.87
CA ALA A 37 -1.42 21.18 4.27
C ALA A 37 -2.67 22.00 3.88
N THR A 38 -3.26 21.75 2.71
CA THR A 38 -4.49 22.41 2.27
C THR A 38 -5.70 21.94 3.07
N HIS A 39 -5.75 20.66 3.44
CA HIS A 39 -6.78 20.13 4.35
C HIS A 39 -6.56 20.52 5.83
N LYS A 40 -5.39 21.08 6.19
CA LYS A 40 -5.13 21.66 7.53
C LYS A 40 -5.69 23.09 7.70
N HIS A 41 -6.20 23.72 6.65
CA HIS A 41 -6.67 25.11 6.69
C HIS A 41 -8.14 25.31 7.11
N GLN A 42 -8.83 24.27 7.60
CA GLN A 42 -9.98 24.49 8.48
C GLN A 42 -9.45 24.88 9.87
N GLY A 43 -9.65 26.15 10.26
CA GLY A 43 -8.85 26.93 11.23
C GLY A 43 -8.79 26.50 12.71
N PRO A 44 -8.12 27.31 13.58
CA PRO A 44 -7.63 26.90 14.90
C PRO A 44 -8.68 26.88 16.04
N ARG A 45 -8.52 25.90 16.93
CA ARG A 45 -9.24 25.63 18.20
C ARG A 45 -8.93 26.65 19.31
N GLU A 46 -9.96 27.15 20.02
CA GLU A 46 -9.79 27.70 21.38
C GLU A 46 -11.09 27.71 22.21
N ARG A 47 -11.35 26.60 22.95
CA ARG A 47 -12.16 26.47 24.20
C ARG A 47 -12.52 24.99 24.41
N GLN A 48 -11.59 24.18 24.90
CA GLN A 48 -11.85 22.83 25.46
C GLN A 48 -10.55 22.16 25.97
N ARG A 49 -9.59 22.95 26.47
CA ARG A 49 -8.27 22.44 26.90
C ARG A 49 -8.28 21.84 28.31
N THR A 50 -9.38 21.98 29.06
CA THR A 50 -9.46 21.48 30.45
C THR A 50 -10.37 20.28 30.64
N ASP A 51 -11.31 20.00 29.73
CA ASP A 51 -12.26 18.89 29.91
C ASP A 51 -11.95 17.66 29.04
N ASN A 52 -11.15 17.81 27.97
CA ASN A 52 -10.82 16.73 27.02
C ASN A 52 -9.72 15.74 27.48
N LYS A 53 -9.26 15.80 28.74
CA LYS A 53 -8.22 14.88 29.21
C LYS A 53 -8.72 13.43 29.37
N GLU A 54 -10.03 13.21 29.39
CA GLU A 54 -10.62 11.87 29.51
C GLU A 54 -11.26 11.36 28.20
N GLU A 55 -11.76 12.24 27.33
CA GLU A 55 -12.48 11.82 26.11
C GLU A 55 -11.57 11.45 24.92
N GLY A 56 -10.32 11.92 24.89
CA GLY A 56 -9.35 11.60 23.82
C GLY A 56 -8.78 10.17 23.84
N ARG A 57 -9.29 9.29 24.70
CA ARG A 57 -8.80 7.91 24.86
C ARG A 57 -9.57 6.89 24.01
N ALA A 58 -10.72 7.26 23.47
CA ALA A 58 -11.55 6.42 22.60
C ALA A 58 -11.10 6.56 21.14
N GLY A 59 -10.20 5.69 20.66
CA GLY A 59 -9.88 5.56 19.23
C GLY A 59 -8.42 5.29 18.89
N ARG A 60 -7.50 5.48 19.84
CA ARG A 60 -6.13 4.95 19.70
C ARG A 60 -6.16 3.51 20.20
N PRO A 61 -5.92 2.49 19.34
CA PRO A 61 -5.89 1.11 19.80
C PRO A 61 -4.87 1.04 20.93
N SER A 62 -5.24 0.38 22.04
CA SER A 62 -4.32 0.12 23.15
C SER A 62 -2.98 -0.36 22.59
N SER A 63 -1.87 0.00 23.24
CA SER A 63 -0.51 -0.23 22.72
C SER A 63 -0.24 -1.70 22.32
N GLY A 64 -1.05 -2.66 22.80
CA GLY A 64 -0.99 -4.09 22.43
C GLY A 64 -1.98 -4.58 21.35
N ALA A 65 -2.97 -3.78 20.91
CA ALA A 65 -3.95 -4.22 19.92
C ALA A 65 -3.31 -4.38 18.53
N ARG A 66 -3.68 -5.47 17.83
CA ARG A 66 -3.21 -5.75 16.47
C ARG A 66 -3.75 -4.70 15.50
N VAL A 67 -2.97 -4.37 14.46
CA VAL A 67 -3.40 -3.54 13.34
C VAL A 67 -3.03 -4.18 12.01
N THR A 68 -3.71 -3.82 10.94
CA THR A 68 -3.45 -4.36 9.61
C THR A 68 -2.47 -3.46 8.85
N GLY A 69 -1.49 -4.10 8.21
CA GLY A 69 -0.54 -3.45 7.32
C GLY A 69 -0.51 -4.16 5.97
N ILE A 70 -0.81 -3.43 4.90
CA ILE A 70 -0.78 -3.93 3.53
C ILE A 70 0.57 -3.60 2.90
N VAL A 71 1.18 -4.58 2.24
CA VAL A 71 2.41 -4.39 1.46
C VAL A 71 2.17 -4.86 0.03
N THR A 72 2.35 -3.95 -0.92
CA THR A 72 2.32 -4.27 -2.35
C THR A 72 3.69 -4.74 -2.84
N GLY A 73 3.70 -5.65 -3.81
CA GLY A 73 4.95 -6.21 -4.34
C GLY A 73 5.66 -7.08 -3.30
N ALA A 74 4.89 -7.69 -2.40
CA ALA A 74 5.42 -8.38 -1.23
C ALA A 74 6.11 -9.72 -1.55
N ALA A 75 6.15 -10.16 -2.82
CA ALA A 75 6.74 -11.43 -3.22
C ALA A 75 8.28 -11.43 -3.20
N SER A 76 8.92 -10.26 -3.32
CA SER A 76 10.37 -10.17 -3.49
C SER A 76 10.95 -8.84 -2.99
N GLY A 77 12.28 -8.76 -2.98
CA GLY A 77 13.03 -7.52 -2.74
C GLY A 77 12.63 -6.79 -1.45
N ILE A 78 12.53 -5.47 -1.56
CA ILE A 78 12.19 -4.57 -0.44
C ILE A 78 10.80 -4.89 0.11
N GLY A 79 9.81 -5.16 -0.75
CA GLY A 79 8.45 -5.49 -0.33
C GLY A 79 8.40 -6.72 0.59
N TYR A 80 9.07 -7.80 0.21
CA TYR A 80 9.13 -8.99 1.05
C TYR A 80 9.90 -8.75 2.36
N ALA A 81 11.01 -8.03 2.31
CA ALA A 81 11.78 -7.68 3.50
C ALA A 81 10.94 -6.86 4.49
N MET A 82 10.19 -5.87 3.99
CA MET A 82 9.26 -5.07 4.79
C MET A 82 8.14 -5.93 5.38
N ALA A 83 7.52 -6.80 4.59
CA ALA A 83 6.50 -7.72 5.08
C ALA A 83 7.00 -8.63 6.21
N LYS A 84 8.23 -9.15 6.08
CA LYS A 84 8.89 -9.96 7.11
C LYS A 84 9.16 -9.18 8.39
N GLN A 85 9.65 -7.94 8.26
CA GLN A 85 9.87 -7.07 9.43
C GLN A 85 8.56 -6.71 10.13
N LEU A 86 7.50 -6.41 9.38
CA LEU A 86 6.17 -6.14 9.96
C LEU A 86 5.63 -7.38 10.69
N ALA A 87 5.77 -8.56 10.09
CA ALA A 87 5.31 -9.82 10.69
C ALA A 87 6.01 -10.13 12.02
N GLY A 88 7.32 -9.84 12.11
CA GLY A 88 8.14 -10.04 13.30
C GLY A 88 8.22 -8.84 14.25
N HIS A 89 7.44 -7.78 14.03
CA HIS A 89 7.61 -6.53 14.77
C HIS A 89 7.21 -6.69 16.26
N SER A 90 8.16 -6.52 17.18
CA SER A 90 7.95 -6.79 18.60
C SER A 90 7.10 -5.75 19.33
N ARG A 91 7.23 -4.45 18.96
CA ARG A 91 6.52 -3.35 19.65
C ARG A 91 5.07 -3.14 19.19
N ARG A 92 4.69 -3.67 18.03
CA ARG A 92 3.37 -3.48 17.42
C ARG A 92 3.00 -4.75 16.71
N ARG A 93 1.85 -5.32 17.05
CA ARG A 93 1.39 -6.56 16.42
C ARG A 93 0.73 -6.21 15.09
N TYR A 94 1.29 -6.70 13.99
CA TYR A 94 0.68 -6.54 12.67
C TYR A 94 -0.12 -7.79 12.26
N HIS A 95 -1.22 -7.56 11.58
CA HIS A 95 -1.77 -8.48 10.61
C HIS A 95 -1.23 -8.06 9.24
N VAL A 96 -0.39 -8.88 8.62
CA VAL A 96 0.31 -8.51 7.38
C VAL A 96 -0.46 -9.01 6.17
N VAL A 97 -0.85 -8.10 5.31
CA VAL A 97 -1.56 -8.41 4.06
C VAL A 97 -0.59 -8.25 2.90
N LEU A 98 -0.33 -9.34 2.20
CA LEU A 98 0.64 -9.42 1.11
C LEU A 98 -0.10 -9.28 -0.22
N LEU A 99 0.10 -8.17 -0.93
CA LEU A 99 -0.41 -8.04 -2.29
C LEU A 99 0.70 -8.39 -3.28
N VAL A 100 0.41 -9.39 -4.12
CA VAL A 100 1.32 -9.90 -5.13
C VAL A 100 0.55 -10.17 -6.42
N ARG A 101 1.22 -10.26 -7.56
CA ARG A 101 0.53 -10.23 -8.86
C ARG A 101 -0.33 -11.46 -9.16
N THR A 102 0.01 -12.63 -8.63
CA THR A 102 -0.65 -13.88 -9.04
C THR A 102 -0.99 -14.77 -7.85
N GLU A 103 -2.01 -15.60 -8.02
CA GLU A 103 -2.46 -16.58 -7.03
C GLU A 103 -1.38 -17.57 -6.61
N ALA A 104 -0.58 -18.04 -7.57
CA ALA A 104 0.56 -18.90 -7.28
C ALA A 104 1.60 -18.18 -6.42
N SER A 105 1.92 -16.93 -6.74
CA SER A 105 2.83 -16.10 -5.96
C SER A 105 2.27 -15.79 -4.56
N ALA A 106 0.96 -15.60 -4.42
CA ALA A 106 0.31 -15.31 -3.14
C ALA A 106 0.47 -16.50 -2.18
N ARG A 107 0.13 -17.71 -2.66
CA ARG A 107 0.31 -18.95 -1.90
C ARG A 107 1.76 -19.17 -1.51
N ASP A 108 2.69 -18.98 -2.46
CA ASP A 108 4.10 -19.23 -2.20
C ASP A 108 4.71 -18.24 -1.21
N THR A 109 4.47 -16.95 -1.42
CA THR A 109 4.96 -15.87 -0.55
C THR A 109 4.42 -16.03 0.87
N LEU A 110 3.14 -16.38 1.04
CA LEU A 110 2.55 -16.60 2.35
C LEU A 110 3.18 -17.80 3.07
N ARG A 111 3.37 -18.93 2.38
CA ARG A 111 4.05 -20.10 2.93
C ARG A 111 5.47 -19.76 3.37
N ARG A 112 6.22 -19.09 2.50
CA ARG A 112 7.60 -18.67 2.76
C ARG A 112 7.68 -17.74 3.98
N LEU A 113 6.81 -16.73 4.06
CA LEU A 113 6.75 -15.82 5.19
C LEU A 113 6.47 -16.55 6.51
N LYS A 114 5.48 -17.47 6.51
CA LYS A 114 5.13 -18.27 7.71
C LYS A 114 6.28 -19.17 8.16
N ALA A 115 7.00 -19.78 7.22
CA ALA A 115 8.17 -20.61 7.53
C ALA A 115 9.31 -19.79 8.12
N GLU A 116 9.60 -18.61 7.57
CA GLU A 116 10.74 -17.79 7.98
C GLU A 116 10.51 -16.95 9.24
N ALA A 117 9.27 -16.51 9.49
CA ALA A 117 8.96 -15.64 10.64
C ALA A 117 8.39 -16.40 11.85
N GLY A 118 8.18 -17.72 11.72
CA GLY A 118 7.78 -18.62 12.81
C GLY A 118 6.26 -18.71 13.05
N GLY A 119 5.87 -19.73 13.82
CA GLY A 119 4.48 -19.97 14.22
C GLY A 119 4.00 -18.90 15.20
N GLY A 120 3.06 -18.05 14.77
CA GLY A 120 2.48 -16.99 15.61
C GLY A 120 2.29 -15.64 14.91
N ILE A 121 2.86 -15.47 13.70
CA ILE A 121 2.53 -14.34 12.84
C ILE A 121 1.06 -14.44 12.40
N SER A 122 0.40 -13.30 12.14
CA SER A 122 -0.86 -13.32 11.38
C SER A 122 -0.66 -12.59 10.06
N ALA A 123 -0.92 -13.31 8.98
CA ALA A 123 -0.73 -12.84 7.63
C ALA A 123 -1.67 -13.55 6.67
N GLU A 124 -2.03 -12.85 5.60
CA GLU A 124 -2.77 -13.35 4.44
C GLU A 124 -2.17 -12.77 3.16
N ALA A 125 -2.47 -13.37 2.01
CA ALA A 125 -1.95 -12.92 0.73
C ALA A 125 -3.07 -12.92 -0.31
N PHE A 126 -3.04 -11.92 -1.19
CA PHE A 126 -4.00 -11.76 -2.29
C PHE A 126 -3.28 -11.57 -3.61
N ALA A 127 -3.87 -12.13 -4.66
CA ALA A 127 -3.50 -11.84 -6.03
C ALA A 127 -4.13 -10.51 -6.45
N VAL A 128 -3.30 -9.50 -6.73
CA VAL A 128 -3.72 -8.18 -7.19
C VAL A 128 -2.76 -7.73 -8.29
N ASP A 129 -3.29 -7.55 -9.50
CA ASP A 129 -2.56 -6.92 -10.59
C ASP A 129 -2.82 -5.41 -10.58
N LEU A 130 -1.84 -4.64 -10.14
CA LEU A 130 -1.96 -3.17 -10.08
C LEU A 130 -2.04 -2.51 -11.46
N SER A 131 -1.70 -3.22 -12.54
CA SER A 131 -1.89 -2.70 -13.90
C SER A 131 -3.33 -2.83 -14.40
N ASP A 132 -4.17 -3.58 -13.68
CA ASP A 132 -5.59 -3.79 -13.98
C ASP A 132 -6.47 -3.14 -12.91
N PRO A 133 -7.18 -2.03 -13.24
CA PRO A 133 -8.10 -1.37 -12.32
C PRO A 133 -9.22 -2.28 -11.81
N GLY A 134 -9.66 -3.24 -12.63
CA GLY A 134 -10.67 -4.23 -12.22
C GLY A 134 -10.14 -5.17 -11.14
N SER A 135 -8.87 -5.56 -11.23
CA SER A 135 -8.21 -6.35 -10.18
C SER A 135 -8.10 -5.58 -8.87
N VAL A 136 -7.80 -4.27 -8.91
CA VAL A 136 -7.72 -3.43 -7.70
C VAL A 136 -9.10 -3.30 -7.05
N ALA A 137 -10.11 -2.92 -7.83
CA ALA A 137 -11.49 -2.75 -7.34
C ALA A 137 -12.07 -4.05 -6.76
N ALA A 138 -11.79 -5.20 -7.39
CA ALA A 138 -12.23 -6.49 -6.87
C ALA A 138 -11.58 -6.82 -5.51
N PHE A 139 -10.28 -6.54 -5.37
CA PHE A 139 -9.57 -6.73 -4.12
C PHE A 139 -10.09 -5.81 -3.01
N THR A 140 -10.21 -4.51 -3.27
CA THR A 140 -10.63 -3.54 -2.24
C THR A 140 -12.08 -3.75 -1.81
N ALA A 141 -12.98 -4.09 -2.73
CA ALA A 141 -14.36 -4.46 -2.40
C ALA A 141 -14.41 -5.68 -1.47
N ALA A 142 -13.65 -6.74 -1.79
CA ALA A 142 -13.56 -7.93 -0.93
C ALA A 142 -12.88 -7.63 0.42
N PHE A 143 -11.84 -6.80 0.42
CA PHE A 143 -11.12 -6.39 1.61
C PHE A 143 -12.01 -5.59 2.57
N MET A 144 -12.73 -4.59 2.04
CA MET A 144 -13.68 -3.77 2.79
C MET A 144 -14.85 -4.59 3.33
N ALA A 145 -15.42 -5.50 2.52
CA ALA A 145 -16.53 -6.36 2.95
C ALA A 145 -16.18 -7.23 4.16
N ALA A 146 -14.90 -7.61 4.30
CA ALA A 146 -14.41 -8.39 5.41
C ALA A 146 -13.54 -7.56 6.40
N GLN A 147 -13.68 -6.23 6.39
CA GLN A 147 -12.96 -5.35 7.32
C GLN A 147 -13.43 -5.52 8.77
N ALA A 148 -14.71 -5.85 8.99
CA ALA A 148 -15.29 -6.03 10.32
C ALA A 148 -14.65 -7.18 11.13
N THR A 149 -14.06 -8.17 10.44
CA THR A 149 -13.36 -9.30 11.06
C THR A 149 -11.84 -9.11 11.11
N ARG A 150 -11.32 -8.01 10.56
CA ARG A 150 -9.90 -7.68 10.54
C ARG A 150 -9.55 -6.60 11.56
N PRO A 151 -8.30 -6.58 12.06
CA PRO A 151 -7.79 -5.42 12.76
C PRO A 151 -7.85 -4.17 11.87
N PRO A 152 -7.94 -2.96 12.45
CA PRO A 152 -7.99 -1.71 11.69
C PRO A 152 -6.79 -1.58 10.76
N LEU A 153 -7.03 -1.22 9.49
CA LEU A 153 -5.97 -0.88 8.53
C LEU A 153 -5.29 0.41 8.97
N ARG A 154 -3.96 0.39 9.14
CA ARG A 154 -3.18 1.55 9.60
C ARG A 154 -1.91 1.80 8.81
N LEU A 155 -1.59 0.93 7.87
CA LEU A 155 -0.38 1.03 7.06
C LEU A 155 -0.66 0.46 5.67
N LEU A 156 -0.33 1.26 4.65
CA LEU A 156 -0.27 0.83 3.26
C LEU A 156 1.13 1.15 2.74
N VAL A 157 1.83 0.13 2.24
CA VAL A 157 3.18 0.26 1.67
C VAL A 157 3.08 0.10 0.15
N ASN A 158 3.12 1.23 -0.56
CA ASN A 158 3.16 1.31 -2.02
C ASN A 158 4.59 1.04 -2.50
N ASN A 159 4.89 -0.24 -2.72
CA ASN A 159 6.21 -0.73 -3.08
C ASN A 159 6.23 -1.49 -4.42
N ALA A 160 5.11 -2.09 -4.85
CA ALA A 160 5.10 -2.82 -6.11
C ALA A 160 5.56 -1.91 -7.26
N GLY A 161 6.49 -2.42 -8.07
CA GLY A 161 6.92 -1.73 -9.26
C GLY A 161 7.53 -2.70 -10.26
N ILE A 162 7.34 -2.41 -11.54
CA ILE A 162 8.06 -3.09 -12.62
C ILE A 162 8.97 -2.09 -13.32
N TYR A 163 9.94 -2.63 -14.05
CA TYR A 163 10.67 -1.88 -15.06
C TYR A 163 10.48 -2.63 -16.39
N ALA A 164 9.71 -2.04 -17.30
CA ALA A 164 9.53 -2.61 -18.62
C ALA A 164 10.70 -2.18 -19.53
N SER A 165 11.56 -3.13 -19.89
CA SER A 165 12.69 -2.87 -20.81
C SER A 165 12.25 -2.47 -22.22
N ARG A 166 10.97 -2.69 -22.55
CA ARG A 166 10.30 -2.23 -23.77
C ARG A 166 8.97 -1.62 -23.37
N VAL A 167 8.61 -0.51 -24.01
CA VAL A 167 7.30 0.13 -23.82
C VAL A 167 6.21 -0.86 -24.25
N SER A 168 5.26 -1.09 -23.36
CA SER A 168 4.10 -1.94 -23.59
C SER A 168 2.90 -1.33 -22.87
N TYR A 169 1.69 -1.67 -23.30
CA TYR A 169 0.46 -1.08 -22.80
C TYR A 169 -0.46 -2.14 -22.17
N THR A 170 -1.29 -1.72 -21.23
CA THR A 170 -2.32 -2.57 -20.62
C THR A 170 -3.43 -2.86 -21.63
N ALA A 171 -4.16 -3.95 -21.40
CA ALA A 171 -5.36 -4.29 -22.19
C ALA A 171 -6.59 -3.45 -21.84
N ALA A 172 -6.44 -2.45 -20.94
CA ALA A 172 -7.53 -1.59 -20.50
C ALA A 172 -8.04 -0.67 -21.62
N PRO A 173 -9.30 -0.16 -21.56
CA PRO A 173 -9.92 0.61 -22.65
C PRO A 173 -9.14 1.85 -23.13
N PHE A 174 -8.29 2.44 -22.26
CA PHE A 174 -7.46 3.59 -22.59
C PHE A 174 -5.98 3.26 -22.80
N GLY A 175 -5.57 1.99 -22.63
CA GLY A 175 -4.21 1.51 -22.83
C GLY A 175 -3.16 2.33 -22.07
N LEU A 176 -2.96 2.05 -20.79
CA LEU A 176 -1.90 2.72 -20.02
C LEU A 176 -0.55 2.04 -20.28
N GLU A 177 0.53 2.81 -20.34
CA GLU A 177 1.87 2.21 -20.36
C GLU A 177 2.05 1.36 -19.08
N GLN A 178 2.57 0.16 -19.23
CA GLN A 178 2.57 -0.87 -18.18
C GLN A 178 3.23 -0.39 -16.88
N THR A 179 4.37 0.31 -16.99
CA THR A 179 5.09 0.84 -15.85
C THR A 179 4.30 1.94 -15.14
N PHE A 180 3.69 2.85 -15.88
CA PHE A 180 2.78 3.86 -15.36
C PHE A 180 1.55 3.23 -14.68
N ALA A 181 0.96 2.23 -15.32
CA ALA A 181 -0.22 1.53 -14.82
C ALA A 181 0.05 0.89 -13.46
N SER A 182 1.11 0.09 -13.33
CA SER A 182 1.39 -0.60 -12.07
C SER A 182 2.04 0.27 -10.99
N ASN A 183 2.93 1.19 -11.37
CA ASN A 183 3.78 1.88 -10.39
C ASN A 183 3.17 3.20 -9.92
N LEU A 184 2.17 3.74 -10.62
CA LEU A 184 1.49 4.96 -10.23
C LEU A 184 -0.02 4.76 -10.14
N PHE A 185 -0.67 4.45 -11.26
CA PHE A 185 -2.13 4.46 -11.33
C PHE A 185 -2.76 3.43 -10.38
N GLY A 186 -2.25 2.20 -10.38
CA GLY A 186 -2.74 1.14 -9.48
C GLY A 186 -2.56 1.45 -8.00
N HIS A 187 -1.45 2.08 -7.61
CA HIS A 187 -1.24 2.50 -6.21
C HIS A 187 -2.15 3.64 -5.81
N TRP A 188 -2.33 4.62 -6.71
CA TRP A 188 -3.26 5.72 -6.47
C TRP A 188 -4.69 5.21 -6.28
N LEU A 189 -5.15 4.32 -7.17
CA LEU A 189 -6.47 3.71 -7.05
C LEU A 189 -6.63 2.91 -5.74
N LEU A 190 -5.62 2.11 -5.39
CA LEU A 190 -5.61 1.35 -4.15
C LEU A 190 -5.68 2.27 -2.90
N GLU A 191 -4.96 3.40 -2.92
CA GLU A 191 -5.00 4.38 -1.84
C GLU A 191 -6.35 5.10 -1.75
N GLU A 192 -6.93 5.48 -2.89
CA GLU A 192 -8.22 6.16 -2.98
C GLU A 192 -9.33 5.27 -2.39
N GLU A 193 -9.40 4.01 -2.83
CA GLU A 193 -10.42 3.04 -2.39
C GLU A 193 -10.25 2.65 -0.92
N LEU A 194 -9.01 2.62 -0.39
CA LEU A 194 -8.74 2.28 1.02
C LEU A 194 -8.63 3.50 1.94
N SER A 195 -8.76 4.72 1.41
CA SER A 195 -8.52 5.98 2.13
C SER A 195 -9.35 6.09 3.41
N ARG A 196 -10.66 5.79 3.33
CA ARG A 196 -11.57 5.83 4.49
C ARG A 196 -11.12 4.90 5.62
N LEU A 197 -10.69 3.69 5.27
CA LEU A 197 -10.16 2.73 6.24
C LEU A 197 -8.85 3.20 6.87
N LEU A 198 -7.95 3.79 6.08
CA LEU A 198 -6.68 4.34 6.54
C LEU A 198 -6.88 5.53 7.49
N MET A 199 -7.89 6.36 7.23
CA MET A 199 -8.28 7.50 8.07
C MET A 199 -9.03 7.10 9.33
N GLY A 200 -9.46 5.84 9.44
CA GLY A 200 -10.21 5.32 10.58
C GLY A 200 -11.66 5.77 10.61
N GLU A 201 -12.22 6.11 9.45
CA GLU A 201 -13.64 6.45 9.30
C GLU A 201 -14.45 5.15 9.15
N GLU A 202 -15.42 4.92 10.02
CA GLU A 202 -16.30 3.75 9.94
C GLU A 202 -17.43 3.98 8.93
N GLY A 203 -17.33 3.38 7.73
CA GLY A 203 -18.40 3.16 6.75
C GLY A 203 -19.10 4.41 6.15
N PRO A 204 -19.77 4.33 4.98
CA PRO A 204 -20.53 5.47 4.47
C PRO A 204 -21.85 5.62 5.22
N GLY A 205 -22.02 6.75 5.92
CA GLY A 205 -23.22 7.54 5.69
C GLY A 205 -23.20 7.99 4.23
N ARG A 206 -24.13 7.49 3.42
CA ARG A 206 -24.41 8.07 2.10
C ARG A 206 -24.91 9.50 2.33
N ALA A 207 -24.11 10.50 1.98
CA ALA A 207 -24.55 11.88 1.83
C ALA A 207 -24.22 12.34 0.39
N GLY A 208 -25.28 12.70 -0.35
CA GLY A 208 -25.26 13.27 -1.71
C GLY A 208 -25.23 12.22 -2.83
N GLY A 209 -26.24 11.98 -3.66
CA GLY A 209 -27.41 12.81 -4.01
C GLY A 209 -27.14 13.67 -5.24
N ALA A 210 -27.31 13.08 -6.44
CA ALA A 210 -27.88 13.64 -7.67
C ALA A 210 -27.90 12.54 -8.74
#